data_AF-D9R5T9-F1
#
_entry.id   AF-D9R5T9-F1
#
_cell.length_a   1.000
_cell.length_b   1.000
_cell.length_c   1.000
_cell.angle_alpha   90.00
_cell.angle_beta   90.00
_cell.angle_gamma   90.00
#
_symmetry.space_group_name_H-M   'P 1'
#
loop_
_entity.id
_entity.type
_entity.pdbx_description
1 polymer ?
#
loop_
_entity_poly.entity_id
_entity_poly.type
_entity_poly.pdbx_seq_one_letter_code
_entity_poly.pdbx_strand_id
1 'polypeptide(L)'
;MGKYSKRDCNKLADMNVKLEEGKIVNASILTDCPVNIECTVVDSIMTGSHEMFIGKVEYVHANENLVNEEGNIDFSQINLI
;
A
#
# COMPACT_ATOMS: atom_id res chain seq x y z
N MET A 1 5.83 -11.48 4.71
CA MET A 1 4.93 -11.33 3.53
C MET A 1 5.46 -11.91 2.22
N GLY A 2 6.76 -11.81 1.89
CA GLY A 2 7.31 -12.18 0.57
C GLY A 2 7.69 -13.65 0.33
N LYS A 3 7.53 -14.54 1.33
CA LYS A 3 7.94 -15.96 1.23
C LYS A 3 6.80 -16.91 0.84
N TYR A 4 5.56 -16.58 1.20
CA TYR A 4 4.40 -17.46 1.05
C TYR A 4 3.42 -16.88 0.02
N SER A 5 2.95 -17.74 -0.89
CA SER A 5 1.96 -17.37 -1.90
C SER A 5 0.54 -17.51 -1.35
N LYS A 6 -0.37 -16.63 -1.82
CA LYS A 6 -1.80 -16.78 -1.54
C LYS A 6 -2.37 -18.10 -2.08
N ARG A 7 -1.71 -18.70 -3.09
CA ARG A 7 -2.05 -20.01 -3.62
C ARG A 7 -1.94 -21.12 -2.56
N ASP A 8 -0.97 -20.99 -1.65
CA ASP A 8 -0.64 -22.04 -0.68
C ASP A 8 -1.27 -21.77 0.70
N CYS A 9 -1.44 -20.50 1.08
CA CYS A 9 -2.05 -20.10 2.36
C CYS A 9 -2.59 -18.67 2.34
N ASN A 10 -3.49 -18.32 3.26
CA ASN A 10 -3.93 -16.95 3.43
C ASN A 10 -2.97 -16.17 4.35
N LYS A 11 -1.86 -15.70 3.78
CA LYS A 11 -0.81 -14.99 4.52
C LYS A 11 -1.28 -13.78 5.33
N LEU A 12 -2.37 -13.13 4.94
CA LEU A 12 -2.92 -11.98 5.68
C LEU A 12 -3.63 -12.44 6.95
N ALA A 13 -4.43 -13.51 6.84
CA ALA A 13 -5.10 -14.11 7.99
C ALA A 13 -4.09 -14.76 8.95
N ASP A 14 -3.12 -15.52 8.42
CA ASP A 14 -2.11 -16.22 9.23
C ASP A 14 -1.23 -15.26 10.04
N MET A 15 -1.06 -14.03 9.53
CA MET A 15 -0.29 -12.96 10.19
C MET A 15 -1.18 -12.00 11.00
N ASN A 16 -2.49 -12.26 11.12
CA ASN A 16 -3.46 -11.40 11.83
C ASN A 16 -3.44 -9.93 11.38
N VAL A 17 -3.29 -9.72 10.07
CA VAL A 17 -3.21 -8.39 9.47
C VAL A 17 -4.60 -7.77 9.44
N LYS A 18 -4.68 -6.51 9.88
CA LYS A 18 -5.95 -5.77 9.95
C LYS A 18 -6.20 -4.99 8.66
N LEU A 19 -7.25 -5.38 7.95
CA LEU A 19 -7.65 -4.79 6.67
C LEU A 19 -8.87 -3.90 6.82
N GLU A 20 -8.92 -2.85 6.01
CA GLU A 20 -10.10 -1.99 5.79
C GLU A 20 -10.33 -1.79 4.30
N GLU A 21 -11.54 -1.43 3.89
CA GLU A 21 -11.84 -1.12 2.48
C GLU A 21 -11.13 0.18 2.04
N GLY A 22 -10.64 0.19 0.81
CA GLY A 22 -10.13 1.40 0.18
C GLY A 22 -11.24 2.43 -0.02
N LYS A 23 -10.87 3.71 -0.04
CA LYS A 23 -11.79 4.84 -0.20
C LYS A 23 -12.20 5.04 -1.65
N ILE A 24 -11.27 4.86 -2.60
CA ILE A 24 -11.46 5.16 -4.02
C ILE A 24 -11.36 3.90 -4.88
N VAL A 25 -10.41 3.00 -4.59
CA VAL A 25 -10.17 1.78 -5.39
C VAL A 25 -10.72 0.52 -4.70
N ASN A 26 -11.02 -0.51 -5.50
CA ASN A 26 -11.44 -1.82 -5.00
C ASN A 26 -10.23 -2.67 -4.53
N ALA A 27 -9.47 -2.14 -3.58
CA ALA A 27 -8.38 -2.84 -2.91
C ALA A 27 -8.36 -2.43 -1.43
N SER A 28 -8.09 -3.39 -0.54
CA SER A 28 -8.04 -3.13 0.89
C SER A 28 -6.76 -2.39 1.30
N ILE A 29 -6.85 -1.57 2.34
CA ILE A 29 -5.71 -0.93 3.01
C ILE A 29 -5.29 -1.69 4.27
N LEU A 30 -4.04 -1.50 4.68
CA LEU A 30 -3.47 -2.05 5.91
C LEU A 30 -3.59 -1.00 7.02
N THR A 31 -4.47 -1.22 7.98
CA THR A 31 -4.76 -0.25 9.06
C THR A 31 -3.61 -0.09 10.07
N ASP A 32 -2.69 -1.06 10.11
CA ASP A 32 -1.46 -1.03 10.88
C ASP A 32 -0.28 -0.41 10.12
N CYS A 33 -0.45 -0.08 8.84
CA CYS A 33 0.55 0.60 8.04
C CYS A 33 0.42 2.12 8.19
N PRO A 34 1.52 2.86 8.50
CA PRO A 34 1.46 4.31 8.75
C PRO A 34 1.04 5.13 7.52
N VAL A 35 1.27 4.58 6.32
CA VAL A 35 0.89 5.21 5.04
C VAL A 35 0.39 4.14 4.07
N ASN A 36 -0.77 4.35 3.45
CA ASN A 36 -1.28 3.53 2.34
C ASN A 36 -1.53 4.41 1.11
N ILE A 37 -1.19 3.92 -0.08
CA ILE A 37 -1.38 4.65 -1.34
C ILE A 37 -2.31 3.83 -2.22
N GLU A 38 -3.48 4.40 -2.51
CA GLU A 38 -4.44 3.84 -3.45
C GLU A 38 -4.09 4.28 -4.87
N CYS A 39 -3.94 3.32 -5.77
CA CYS A 39 -3.56 3.57 -7.15
C CYS A 39 -4.48 2.84 -8.14
N THR A 40 -4.84 3.53 -9.22
CA THR A 40 -5.40 2.89 -10.43
C THR A 40 -4.26 2.55 -11.37
N VAL A 41 -4.18 1.31 -11.85
CA VAL A 41 -3.20 0.93 -12.89
C VAL A 41 -3.58 1.63 -14.19
N VAL A 42 -2.67 2.44 -14.73
CA VAL A 42 -2.89 3.17 -15.99
C VAL A 42 -2.08 2.61 -17.14
N ASP A 43 -0.99 1.89 -16.85
CA ASP A 43 -0.14 1.27 -17.86
C ASP A 43 0.69 0.12 -17.26
N SER A 44 1.25 -0.72 -18.12
CA SER A 44 2.29 -1.69 -17.75
C SER A 44 3.33 -1.83 -18.86
N ILE A 45 4.60 -1.92 -18.47
CA ILE A 45 5.71 -2.08 -19.42
C ILE A 45 6.56 -3.30 -19.07
N MET A 46 6.96 -4.04 -20.10
CA MET A 46 7.86 -5.19 -19.95
C MET A 46 9.32 -4.73 -19.86
N THR A 47 9.99 -5.00 -18.75
CA THR A 47 11.39 -4.64 -18.49
C THR A 47 12.29 -5.88 -18.50
N GLY A 48 12.20 -6.66 -19.58
CA GLY A 48 12.93 -7.92 -19.74
C GLY A 48 12.18 -9.08 -19.08
N SER A 49 12.56 -9.46 -17.86
CA SER A 49 11.95 -10.58 -17.12
C SER A 49 10.85 -10.16 -16.14
N HIS A 50 10.63 -8.87 -15.96
CA HIS A 50 9.64 -8.31 -15.04
C HIS A 50 8.64 -7.44 -15.81
N GLU A 51 7.43 -7.36 -15.30
CA GLU A 51 6.43 -6.38 -15.73
C GLU A 51 6.37 -5.27 -14.68
N MET A 52 6.56 -4.02 -15.12
CA MET A 52 6.46 -2.84 -14.28
C MET A 52 5.09 -2.20 -14.50
N PHE A 53 4.28 -2.14 -13.46
CA PHE A 53 2.98 -1.46 -13.48
C PHE A 53 3.13 0.00 -13.11
N ILE A 54 2.47 0.87 -13.86
CA ILE A 54 2.41 2.31 -13.61
C ILE A 54 1.05 2.62 -13.01
N GLY A 55 1.05 3.13 -11.78
CA GLY A 55 -0.15 3.48 -11.03
C GLY A 55 -0.35 4.99 -10.94
N LYS A 56 -1.56 5.47 -11.24
CA LYS A 56 -2.00 6.83 -10.90
C LYS A 56 -2.48 6.84 -9.46
N VAL A 57 -1.90 7.71 -8.64
CA VAL A 57 -2.33 7.90 -7.24
C VAL A 57 -3.73 8.51 -7.23
N GLU A 58 -4.68 7.81 -6.60
CA GLU A 58 -6.05 8.28 -6.42
C GLU A 58 -6.27 8.82 -5.00
N TYR A 59 -5.62 8.21 -3.99
CA TYR A 59 -5.74 8.64 -2.61
C TYR A 59 -4.53 8.22 -1.77
N VAL A 60 -4.17 9.01 -0.77
CA VAL A 60 -3.14 8.69 0.20
C VAL A 60 -3.75 8.71 1.60
N HIS A 61 -3.63 7.59 2.31
CA HIS A 61 -3.93 7.51 3.74
C HIS A 61 -2.64 7.69 4.50
N ALA A 62 -2.63 8.59 5.47
CA ALA A 62 -1.55 8.75 6.42
C ALA A 62 -2.14 9.06 7.79
N ASN A 63 -1.47 8.63 8.86
CA ASN A 63 -1.84 9.04 10.21
C ASN A 63 -1.71 10.56 10.33
N GLU A 64 -2.71 11.23 10.93
CA GLU A 64 -2.72 12.70 11.08
C GLU A 64 -1.44 13.24 11.76
N ASN A 65 -0.86 12.48 12.70
CA ASN A 65 0.37 12.87 13.40
C ASN A 65 1.61 12.88 12.48
N LEU A 66 1.52 12.26 11.31
CA LEU A 66 2.60 12.20 10.31
C LEU A 66 2.43 13.26 9.21
N VAL A 67 1.33 14.01 9.20
CA VAL A 67 1.01 14.97 8.14
C VAL A 67 1.18 16.38 8.70
N ASN A 68 2.01 17.19 8.04
CA ASN A 68 2.19 18.58 8.42
C ASN A 68 1.06 19.48 7.89
N GLU A 69 1.07 20.76 8.27
CA GLU A 69 0.02 21.72 7.87
C GLU A 69 -0.10 21.91 6.35
N GLU A 70 0.95 21.61 5.59
CA GLU A 70 0.96 21.68 4.13
C GLU A 70 0.45 20.40 3.45
N GLY A 71 0.09 19.38 4.22
CA GLY A 71 -0.35 18.08 3.71
C GLY A 71 0.79 17.13 3.33
N ASN A 72 2.04 17.46 3.68
CA ASN A 72 3.19 16.61 3.42
C ASN A 72 3.39 15.58 4.53
N ILE A 73 3.79 14.36 4.15
CA ILE A 73 4.11 13.28 5.09
C ILE A 73 5.53 13.46 5.61
N ASP A 74 5.70 13.52 6.92
CA ASP A 74 6.99 13.47 7.58
C ASP A 74 7.47 12.02 7.74
N PHE A 75 8.22 11.56 6.73
CA PHE A 75 8.78 10.21 6.72
C PHE A 75 9.86 9.98 7.78
N SER A 76 10.42 11.04 8.41
CA SER A 76 11.44 10.87 9.46
C SER A 76 10.89 10.24 10.74
N GLN A 77 9.58 10.37 10.95
CA GLN A 77 8.85 9.78 12.07
C GLN A 77 8.45 8.32 11.81
N ILE A 78 8.71 7.80 10.61
CA ILE A 78 8.38 6.44 10.20
C ILE A 78 9.65 5.60 10.23
N ASN A 79 9.61 4.48 10.96
CA ASN A 79 10.68 3.48 10.91
C ASN A 79 10.55 2.64 9.63
N LEU A 80 11.03 3.19 8.51
CA LEU A 80 11.08 2.49 7.22
C LEU A 80 12.16 1.39 7.27
N ILE A 81 11.80 0.19 6.82
CA ILE A 81 12.64 -1.01 6.81
C ILE A 81 13.03 -1.36 5.37
#